data_AF-A0A7V0IT00-F1
#
_entry.id   AF-A0A7V0IT00-F1
#
_cell.length_a   1.000
_cell.length_b   1.000
_cell.length_c   1.000
_cell.angle_alpha   90.00
_cell.angle_beta   90.00
_cell.angle_gamma   90.00
#
_symmetry.space_group_name_H-M   'P 1'
#
loop_
_entity.id
_entity.type
_entity.pdbx_description
1 polymer ?
#
loop_
_entity_poly.entity_id
_entity_poly.type
_entity_poly.pdbx_seq_one_letter_code
_entity_poly.pdbx_strand_id
1 'polypeptide(L)'
;TAAGNGDDDTPPNGIDIDTTPFWPASFDMPGLISVAAPDDVDGPPGFSNFGVTSVDLGAPGVSIYAAIVDGWGTVSGTSFSAPMTAGVAALVAASDVCATPSRIEALVRDRGDQVASLNGNTISGRRLNALKALWTGAVSNDAVAGPAPFVVTFAGGGPATVWDFGDGHTATGSNPYHPFDLGLYDVSNDSTGDVFEVAAGISFTDICTSAFQNEVTWLSAAGITSGCRAGEFCPKENLTRGQMATFLANALQLPTATQDYFVDDNGSVHEANINRLAQANIAAGCTATEFCPGANVSRGQTATFFARGFGLSGGTNAFTDDDGSVHEPNINALALTGITSGCAPALFCPNDPITRDQMAAFFFRGRDFLPG
;
A
#
# COMPACT_ATOMS: atom_id res chain seq x y z
N THR A 1 -17.53 11.56 3.62
CA THR A 1 -18.59 11.89 4.60
C THR A 1 -19.80 11.02 4.32
N ALA A 2 -20.54 10.61 5.35
CA ALA A 2 -21.76 9.81 5.15
C ALA A 2 -23.00 10.62 5.53
N ALA A 3 -24.10 10.43 4.79
CA ALA A 3 -25.38 11.09 4.99
C ALA A 3 -26.46 10.04 5.22
N GLY A 4 -27.15 10.14 6.35
CA GLY A 4 -28.39 9.39 6.56
C GLY A 4 -29.47 9.95 5.64
N ASN A 5 -30.28 9.08 5.05
CA ASN A 5 -31.23 9.48 4.04
C ASN A 5 -32.69 9.61 4.50
N GLY A 6 -33.02 9.35 5.76
CA GLY A 6 -34.40 9.35 6.25
C GLY A 6 -35.02 10.74 6.35
N ASP A 7 -36.35 10.80 6.18
CA ASP A 7 -37.17 11.97 6.44
C ASP A 7 -37.71 12.00 7.88
N ASP A 8 -38.28 13.13 8.30
CA ASP A 8 -38.96 13.31 9.59
C ASP A 8 -40.48 13.38 9.39
N ASP A 9 -40.99 12.72 8.34
CA ASP A 9 -42.40 12.79 7.98
C ASP A 9 -43.26 11.95 8.94
N THR A 10 -44.49 12.40 9.17
CA THR A 10 -45.48 11.70 10.00
C THR A 10 -46.72 11.33 9.17
N PRO A 11 -47.01 10.04 8.94
CA PRO A 11 -46.22 8.87 9.36
C PRO A 11 -44.93 8.75 8.54
N PRO A 12 -43.87 8.13 9.08
CA PRO A 12 -42.63 7.93 8.32
C PRO A 12 -42.94 7.04 7.11
N ASN A 13 -42.70 7.58 5.92
CA ASN A 13 -42.93 6.91 4.65
C ASN A 13 -41.76 7.16 3.71
N GLY A 14 -40.74 6.32 3.82
CA GLY A 14 -39.54 6.37 2.99
C GLY A 14 -39.90 6.58 1.53
N ILE A 15 -39.33 7.62 0.96
CA ILE A 15 -39.58 8.07 -0.41
C ILE A 15 -38.43 7.66 -1.33
N ASP A 16 -38.75 7.61 -2.62
CA ASP A 16 -37.77 7.46 -3.69
C ASP A 16 -37.05 8.79 -3.92
N ILE A 17 -35.82 8.89 -3.41
CA ILE A 17 -35.01 10.10 -3.50
C ILE A 17 -34.26 10.25 -4.84
N ASP A 18 -34.43 9.32 -5.79
CA ASP A 18 -34.08 9.53 -7.21
C ASP A 18 -35.11 10.45 -7.89
N THR A 19 -36.37 10.40 -7.45
CA THR A 19 -37.46 11.22 -8.00
C THR A 19 -37.80 12.43 -7.14
N THR A 20 -37.52 12.36 -5.84
CA THR A 20 -37.79 13.42 -4.87
C THR A 20 -36.51 13.72 -4.07
N PRO A 21 -35.60 14.55 -4.59
CA PRO A 21 -34.27 14.74 -4.01
C PRO A 21 -34.30 15.24 -2.56
N PHE A 22 -33.47 14.64 -1.70
CA PHE A 22 -33.31 14.99 -0.29
C PHE A 22 -31.86 15.41 -0.02
N TRP A 23 -31.66 16.59 0.56
CA TRP A 23 -30.31 17.08 0.86
C TRP A 23 -29.90 16.64 2.30
N PRO A 24 -28.75 15.98 2.54
CA PRO A 24 -27.67 15.76 1.59
C PRO A 24 -27.63 14.51 0.73
N ALA A 25 -28.50 13.55 1.02
CA ALA A 25 -28.45 12.19 0.49
C ALA A 25 -28.50 12.07 -1.05
N SER A 26 -29.13 12.98 -1.78
CA SER A 26 -29.34 12.84 -3.24
C SER A 26 -28.24 13.43 -4.13
N PHE A 27 -27.17 14.01 -3.58
CA PHE A 27 -26.17 14.72 -4.38
C PHE A 27 -24.98 13.84 -4.71
N ASP A 28 -24.61 13.79 -6.00
CA ASP A 28 -23.39 13.13 -6.45
C ASP A 28 -22.18 14.04 -6.21
N MET A 29 -21.42 13.77 -5.15
CA MET A 29 -20.21 14.48 -4.80
C MET A 29 -19.12 13.49 -4.38
N PRO A 30 -17.86 13.66 -4.85
CA PRO A 30 -16.78 12.75 -4.49
C PRO A 30 -16.64 12.54 -2.98
N GLY A 31 -16.82 11.30 -2.53
CA GLY A 31 -16.67 10.94 -1.12
C GLY A 31 -17.88 11.22 -0.24
N LEU A 32 -19.02 11.66 -0.79
CA LEU A 32 -20.30 11.57 -0.10
C LEU A 32 -20.84 10.13 -0.22
N ILE A 33 -21.29 9.55 0.89
CA ILE A 33 -21.91 8.22 0.91
C ILE A 33 -23.31 8.36 1.50
N SER A 34 -24.33 8.15 0.69
CA SER A 34 -25.75 8.16 1.08
C SER A 34 -26.17 6.79 1.62
N VAL A 35 -26.75 6.76 2.82
CA VAL A 35 -26.90 5.53 3.60
C VAL A 35 -28.34 5.29 4.02
N ALA A 36 -28.88 4.13 3.63
CA ALA A 36 -30.15 3.58 4.14
C ALA A 36 -29.97 2.88 5.49
N ALA A 37 -31.05 2.67 6.23
CA ALA A 37 -31.05 2.10 7.57
C ALA A 37 -31.78 0.75 7.68
N PRO A 38 -31.30 -0.34 7.05
CA PRO A 38 -31.92 -1.65 7.25
C PRO A 38 -31.98 -2.02 8.75
N ASP A 39 -33.02 -2.77 9.11
CA ASP A 39 -33.24 -3.27 10.47
C ASP A 39 -32.39 -4.50 10.82
N ASP A 40 -32.65 -5.10 11.99
CA ASP A 40 -31.89 -6.24 12.52
C ASP A 40 -32.11 -7.55 11.73
N VAL A 41 -33.10 -7.59 10.84
CA VAL A 41 -33.33 -8.68 9.87
C VAL A 41 -33.09 -8.22 8.44
N ASP A 42 -32.35 -7.12 8.27
CA ASP A 42 -32.08 -6.47 7.00
C ASP A 42 -33.32 -5.94 6.26
N GLY A 43 -34.45 -5.76 6.94
CA GLY A 43 -35.67 -5.17 6.37
C GLY A 43 -35.57 -3.65 6.18
N PRO A 44 -36.23 -3.06 5.17
CA PRO A 44 -36.29 -1.61 5.02
C PRO A 44 -37.31 -1.02 6.01
N PRO A 45 -36.92 -0.19 6.99
CA PRO A 45 -37.87 0.45 7.87
C PRO A 45 -38.61 1.57 7.14
N GLY A 46 -39.84 1.84 7.57
CA GLY A 46 -40.72 2.83 6.92
C GLY A 46 -40.20 4.27 6.89
N PHE A 47 -39.13 4.62 7.61
CA PHE A 47 -38.53 5.97 7.58
C PHE A 47 -37.30 6.08 6.67
N SER A 48 -36.75 4.96 6.18
CA SER A 48 -35.53 4.96 5.38
C SER A 48 -35.89 5.22 3.92
N ASN A 49 -35.32 6.27 3.35
CA ASN A 49 -35.46 6.54 1.93
C ASN A 49 -34.70 5.51 1.08
N PHE A 50 -35.02 5.46 -0.21
CA PHE A 50 -34.41 4.54 -1.17
C PHE A 50 -34.15 5.24 -2.51
N GLY A 51 -33.29 4.66 -3.33
CA GLY A 51 -32.94 5.18 -4.65
C GLY A 51 -31.81 4.36 -5.26
N VAL A 52 -32.00 3.89 -6.50
CA VAL A 52 -31.02 3.08 -7.23
C VAL A 52 -29.89 3.92 -7.84
N THR A 53 -30.03 5.25 -7.84
CA THR A 53 -28.96 6.17 -8.29
C THR A 53 -28.44 7.11 -7.20
N SER A 54 -29.15 7.25 -6.09
CA SER A 54 -28.87 8.25 -5.05
C SER A 54 -28.56 7.68 -3.67
N VAL A 55 -28.84 6.39 -3.41
CA VAL A 55 -28.51 5.74 -2.12
C VAL A 55 -27.44 4.69 -2.34
N ASP A 56 -26.24 4.89 -1.81
CA ASP A 56 -25.09 4.02 -2.08
C ASP A 56 -25.26 2.62 -1.50
N LEU A 57 -25.58 2.52 -0.21
CA LEU A 57 -25.64 1.26 0.54
C LEU A 57 -26.53 1.37 1.78
N GLY A 58 -26.83 0.24 2.41
CA GLY A 58 -27.43 0.20 3.75
C GLY A 58 -26.38 0.08 4.85
N ALA A 59 -26.64 0.62 6.04
CA ALA A 59 -25.89 0.30 7.25
C ALA A 59 -26.84 0.23 8.47
N PRO A 60 -26.51 -0.53 9.53
CA PRO A 60 -27.40 -0.70 10.66
C PRO A 60 -27.90 0.64 11.21
N GLY A 61 -29.22 0.81 11.30
CA GLY A 61 -29.82 2.05 11.75
C GLY A 61 -31.11 1.90 12.55
N VAL A 62 -31.54 0.67 12.83
CA VAL A 62 -32.71 0.38 13.69
C VAL A 62 -32.24 -0.34 14.93
N SER A 63 -32.84 0.01 16.06
CA SER A 63 -32.56 -0.63 17.35
C SER A 63 -31.10 -0.52 17.79
N ILE A 64 -30.47 0.62 17.50
CA ILE A 64 -29.08 0.89 17.88
C ILE A 64 -29.01 1.25 19.35
N TYR A 65 -28.18 0.52 20.12
CA TYR A 65 -27.94 0.86 21.52
C TYR A 65 -26.96 2.03 21.61
N ALA A 66 -27.41 3.15 22.14
CA ALA A 66 -26.65 4.39 22.19
C ALA A 66 -26.85 5.14 23.50
N ALA A 67 -25.92 6.06 23.79
CA ALA A 67 -26.09 7.03 24.84
C ALA A 67 -27.20 8.01 24.45
N ILE A 68 -28.14 8.24 25.35
CA ILE A 68 -29.25 9.18 25.21
C ILE A 68 -29.27 10.13 26.39
N VAL A 69 -30.11 11.17 26.33
CA VAL A 69 -30.32 12.05 27.49
C VAL A 69 -30.73 11.19 28.68
N ASP A 70 -29.99 11.32 29.78
CA ASP A 70 -30.18 10.60 31.04
C ASP A 70 -29.88 9.09 31.05
N GLY A 71 -29.12 8.55 30.09
CA GLY A 71 -28.56 7.20 30.22
C GLY A 71 -28.28 6.48 28.90
N TRP A 72 -28.72 5.23 28.84
CA TRP A 72 -28.57 4.36 27.67
C TRP A 72 -29.94 3.90 27.18
N GLY A 73 -30.10 3.84 25.87
CA GLY A 73 -31.34 3.39 25.27
C GLY A 73 -31.17 2.98 23.82
N THR A 74 -32.26 2.52 23.24
CA THR A 74 -32.31 2.04 21.87
C THR A 74 -32.91 3.13 20.98
N VAL A 75 -32.21 3.48 19.90
CA VAL A 75 -32.57 4.54 18.97
C VAL A 75 -32.58 4.01 17.54
N SER A 76 -33.42 4.61 16.70
CA SER A 76 -33.56 4.24 15.28
C SER A 76 -33.52 5.49 14.42
N GLY A 77 -32.87 5.39 13.26
CA GLY A 77 -32.74 6.46 12.29
C GLY A 77 -31.50 6.27 11.40
N THR A 78 -31.58 6.74 10.17
CA THR A 78 -30.45 6.77 9.24
C THR A 78 -29.30 7.66 9.74
N SER A 79 -29.60 8.57 10.66
CA SER A 79 -28.61 9.35 11.42
C SER A 79 -27.65 8.48 12.21
N PHE A 80 -28.02 7.23 12.56
CA PHE A 80 -27.14 6.26 13.22
C PHE A 80 -26.37 5.39 12.22
N SER A 81 -26.93 5.14 11.04
CA SER A 81 -26.23 4.48 9.93
C SER A 81 -25.05 5.33 9.42
N ALA A 82 -25.24 6.66 9.32
CA ALA A 82 -24.22 7.59 8.84
C ALA A 82 -22.88 7.53 9.60
N PRO A 83 -22.81 7.66 10.94
CA PRO A 83 -21.56 7.59 11.68
C PRO A 83 -20.88 6.20 11.59
N MET A 84 -21.64 5.11 11.44
CA MET A 84 -21.04 3.78 11.20
C MET A 84 -20.34 3.72 9.84
N THR A 85 -21.01 4.15 8.78
CA THR A 85 -20.42 4.24 7.44
C THR A 85 -19.23 5.19 7.41
N ALA A 86 -19.33 6.34 8.07
CA ALA A 86 -18.21 7.27 8.21
C ALA A 86 -17.02 6.66 8.96
N GLY A 87 -17.29 5.87 10.01
CA GLY A 87 -16.27 5.12 10.74
C GLY A 87 -15.55 4.09 9.86
N VAL A 88 -16.27 3.35 9.03
CA VAL A 88 -15.66 2.42 8.06
C VAL A 88 -14.88 3.16 6.99
N ALA A 89 -15.42 4.26 6.44
CA ALA A 89 -14.69 5.10 5.50
C ALA A 89 -13.39 5.66 6.10
N ALA A 90 -13.41 6.02 7.39
CA ALA A 90 -12.22 6.45 8.12
C ALA A 90 -11.22 5.30 8.34
N LEU A 91 -11.69 4.08 8.61
CA LEU A 91 -10.83 2.90 8.65
C LEU A 91 -10.15 2.65 7.30
N VAL A 92 -10.91 2.74 6.20
CA VAL A 92 -10.35 2.62 4.84
C VAL A 92 -9.29 3.69 4.58
N ALA A 93 -9.59 4.96 4.89
CA ALA A 93 -8.63 6.05 4.76
C ALA A 93 -7.37 5.88 5.64
N ALA A 94 -7.51 5.25 6.81
CA ALA A 94 -6.37 4.95 7.68
C ALA A 94 -5.54 3.77 7.15
N SER A 95 -6.18 2.77 6.54
CA SER A 95 -5.54 1.60 5.93
C SER A 95 -4.98 1.86 4.53
N ASP A 96 -5.36 2.95 3.88
CA ASP A 96 -4.86 3.37 2.59
C ASP A 96 -4.80 4.89 2.58
N VAL A 97 -3.66 5.41 3.04
CA VAL A 97 -3.37 6.85 3.10
C VAL A 97 -3.43 7.52 1.72
N CYS A 98 -3.42 6.71 0.65
CA CYS A 98 -3.48 7.17 -0.73
C CYS A 98 -4.85 6.97 -1.38
N ALA A 99 -5.81 6.41 -0.65
CA ALA A 99 -7.17 6.26 -1.14
C ALA A 99 -7.79 7.65 -1.38
N THR A 100 -8.13 7.94 -2.63
CA THR A 100 -8.91 9.12 -2.98
C THR A 100 -10.32 9.01 -2.39
N PRO A 101 -11.05 10.12 -2.16
CA PRO A 101 -12.42 10.07 -1.68
C PRO A 101 -13.33 9.14 -2.50
N SER A 102 -13.20 9.15 -3.82
CA SER A 102 -13.94 8.24 -4.72
C SER A 102 -13.53 6.79 -4.58
N ARG A 103 -12.25 6.51 -4.29
CA ARG A 103 -11.79 5.15 -3.99
C ARG A 103 -12.38 4.66 -2.66
N ILE A 104 -12.36 5.50 -1.63
CA ILE A 104 -12.95 5.17 -0.32
C ILE A 104 -14.45 4.88 -0.48
N GLU A 105 -15.17 5.74 -1.18
CA GLU A 105 -16.59 5.57 -1.50
C GLU A 105 -16.85 4.23 -2.19
N ALA A 106 -16.14 3.92 -3.28
CA ALA A 106 -16.28 2.66 -4.00
C ALA A 106 -15.95 1.43 -3.12
N LEU A 107 -14.90 1.50 -2.31
CA LEU A 107 -14.53 0.42 -1.38
C LEU A 107 -15.63 0.16 -0.34
N VAL A 108 -16.18 1.23 0.24
CA VAL A 108 -17.25 1.14 1.26
C VAL A 108 -18.57 0.66 0.64
N ARG A 109 -18.94 1.21 -0.52
CA ARG A 109 -20.19 0.91 -1.22
C ARG A 109 -20.20 -0.49 -1.83
N ASP A 110 -19.18 -0.82 -2.62
CA ASP A 110 -19.26 -1.96 -3.56
C ASP A 110 -18.87 -3.29 -2.90
N ARG A 111 -18.31 -3.26 -1.69
CA ARG A 111 -17.77 -4.44 -1.00
C ARG A 111 -18.59 -4.90 0.19
N GLY A 112 -19.71 -4.26 0.49
CA GLY A 112 -20.64 -4.71 1.51
C GLY A 112 -21.20 -6.12 1.28
N ASP A 113 -21.92 -6.65 2.27
CA ASP A 113 -22.66 -7.90 2.14
C ASP A 113 -23.88 -7.71 1.26
N GLN A 114 -24.11 -8.58 0.28
CA GLN A 114 -25.29 -8.47 -0.56
C GLN A 114 -26.54 -8.85 0.23
N VAL A 115 -27.56 -8.00 0.15
CA VAL A 115 -28.79 -8.15 0.93
C VAL A 115 -29.99 -8.00 -0.01
N ALA A 116 -30.90 -8.97 0.04
CA ALA A 116 -32.02 -9.04 -0.90
C ALA A 116 -32.94 -7.81 -0.86
N SER A 117 -33.18 -7.26 0.32
CA SER A 117 -34.03 -6.08 0.52
C SER A 117 -33.43 -4.77 0.01
N LEU A 118 -32.11 -4.71 -0.17
CA LEU A 118 -31.42 -3.52 -0.67
C LEU A 118 -31.27 -3.53 -2.20
N ASN A 119 -31.45 -4.69 -2.84
CA ASN A 119 -31.46 -4.81 -4.29
C ASN A 119 -32.64 -4.01 -4.86
N GLY A 120 -32.35 -3.08 -5.77
CA GLY A 120 -33.37 -2.20 -6.35
C GLY A 120 -33.83 -1.06 -5.43
N ASN A 121 -33.25 -0.93 -4.24
CA ASN A 121 -33.50 0.19 -3.31
C ASN A 121 -32.23 1.02 -3.04
N THR A 122 -31.06 0.55 -3.47
CA THR A 122 -29.76 1.21 -3.35
C THR A 122 -28.92 0.90 -4.59
N ILE A 123 -27.87 1.69 -4.85
CA ILE A 123 -26.89 1.48 -5.93
C ILE A 123 -26.19 0.11 -5.77
N SER A 124 -25.72 -0.20 -4.56
CA SER A 124 -24.93 -1.42 -4.33
C SER A 124 -25.75 -2.68 -4.11
N GLY A 125 -26.98 -2.55 -3.59
CA GLY A 125 -27.73 -3.69 -3.05
C GLY A 125 -27.06 -4.33 -1.83
N ARG A 126 -26.19 -3.59 -1.13
CA ARG A 126 -25.32 -4.15 -0.09
C ARG A 126 -25.47 -3.44 1.25
N ARG A 127 -25.27 -4.19 2.33
CA ARG A 127 -25.08 -3.68 3.68
C ARG A 127 -23.60 -3.46 3.95
N LEU A 128 -23.27 -2.36 4.63
CA LEU A 128 -21.94 -1.99 5.09
C LEU A 128 -21.23 -3.18 5.76
N ASN A 129 -20.02 -3.46 5.29
CA ASN A 129 -19.14 -4.48 5.87
C ASN A 129 -17.73 -3.89 5.99
N ALA A 130 -17.31 -3.59 7.22
CA ALA A 130 -16.03 -2.95 7.48
C ALA A 130 -14.85 -3.78 6.97
N LEU A 131 -14.90 -5.10 7.19
CA LEU A 131 -13.84 -6.01 6.79
C LEU A 131 -13.67 -6.06 5.27
N LYS A 132 -14.76 -6.21 4.53
CA LYS A 132 -14.71 -6.26 3.06
C LYS A 132 -14.39 -4.90 2.43
N ALA A 133 -14.74 -3.79 3.08
CA ALA A 133 -14.35 -2.45 2.63
C ALA A 133 -12.83 -2.23 2.70
N LEU A 134 -12.16 -2.80 3.71
CA LEU A 134 -10.71 -2.76 3.90
C LEU A 134 -9.93 -3.69 2.96
N TRP A 135 -10.64 -4.55 2.22
CA TRP A 135 -10.01 -5.49 1.30
C TRP A 135 -9.12 -4.76 0.29
N THR A 136 -8.00 -5.33 -0.12
CA THR A 136 -7.32 -4.99 -1.38
C THR A 136 -7.08 -6.33 -2.04
N GLY A 137 -7.88 -6.66 -3.05
CA GLY A 137 -7.81 -7.99 -3.66
C GLY A 137 -6.43 -8.26 -4.20
N ALA A 138 -5.75 -9.26 -3.61
CA ALA A 138 -4.61 -9.86 -4.25
C ALA A 138 -5.12 -10.70 -5.42
N VAL A 139 -4.69 -10.33 -6.63
CA VAL A 139 -4.70 -11.22 -7.79
C VAL A 139 -3.30 -11.79 -7.91
N SER A 140 -3.22 -13.12 -7.93
CA SER A 140 -2.12 -14.00 -8.36
C SER A 140 -0.68 -13.45 -8.48
N ASN A 141 0.25 -14.19 -7.85
CA ASN A 141 1.69 -14.35 -8.14
C ASN A 141 2.62 -13.12 -8.02
N ASP A 142 2.10 -11.91 -7.86
CA ASP A 142 2.91 -10.71 -7.54
C ASP A 142 2.89 -10.40 -6.03
N ALA A 143 4.01 -9.88 -5.51
CA ALA A 143 4.09 -9.42 -4.13
C ALA A 143 3.09 -8.27 -3.90
N VAL A 144 2.28 -8.38 -2.83
CA VAL A 144 1.27 -7.36 -2.50
C VAL A 144 1.79 -6.52 -1.35
N ALA A 145 1.85 -5.21 -1.55
CA ALA A 145 2.32 -4.26 -0.55
C ALA A 145 1.22 -3.31 -0.10
N GLY A 146 1.15 -3.06 1.21
CA GLY A 146 0.23 -2.08 1.81
C GLY A 146 0.71 -1.60 3.18
N PRO A 147 0.12 -0.53 3.72
CA PRO A 147 0.51 0.00 5.02
C PRO A 147 0.04 -0.92 6.17
N ALA A 148 0.87 -1.06 7.19
CA ALA A 148 0.57 -1.81 8.40
C ALA A 148 -0.37 -1.04 9.37
N PRO A 149 -1.33 -1.72 10.04
CA PRO A 149 -1.69 -3.13 9.86
C PRO A 149 -2.38 -3.34 8.50
N PHE A 150 -1.86 -4.28 7.71
CA PHE A 150 -2.29 -4.50 6.35
C PHE A 150 -3.22 -5.71 6.29
N VAL A 151 -4.50 -5.49 5.97
CA VAL A 151 -5.48 -6.59 5.91
C VAL A 151 -5.58 -7.12 4.49
N VAL A 152 -5.23 -8.39 4.29
CA VAL A 152 -5.35 -9.07 2.99
C VAL A 152 -6.45 -10.12 3.09
N THR A 153 -7.34 -10.16 2.10
CA THR A 153 -8.20 -11.34 1.89
C THR A 153 -7.76 -12.02 0.62
N PHE A 154 -7.50 -13.32 0.77
CA PHE A 154 -7.01 -14.17 -0.28
C PHE A 154 -8.18 -14.68 -1.11
N ALA A 155 -7.93 -14.92 -2.40
CA ALA A 155 -8.93 -15.48 -3.30
C ALA A 155 -8.57 -16.94 -3.62
N GLY A 156 -9.56 -17.81 -3.63
CA GLY A 156 -9.42 -19.24 -3.92
C GLY A 156 -9.49 -20.12 -2.67
N GLY A 157 -8.93 -21.33 -2.80
CA GLY A 157 -9.04 -22.39 -1.80
C GLY A 157 -10.41 -23.08 -1.80
N GLY A 158 -10.41 -24.37 -1.48
CA GLY A 158 -11.60 -25.15 -1.17
C GLY A 158 -11.88 -25.18 0.34
N PRO A 159 -12.97 -25.85 0.76
CA PRO A 159 -13.36 -25.96 2.17
C PRO A 159 -12.29 -26.60 3.08
N ALA A 160 -11.35 -27.34 2.51
CA ALA A 160 -10.27 -28.02 3.21
C ALA A 160 -8.89 -27.38 2.99
N THR A 161 -8.79 -26.30 2.21
CA THR A 161 -7.50 -25.62 1.98
C THR A 161 -7.00 -25.03 3.28
N VAL A 162 -5.73 -25.28 3.60
CA VAL A 162 -5.00 -24.65 4.69
C VAL A 162 -4.15 -23.53 4.11
N TRP A 163 -4.27 -22.36 4.74
CA TRP A 163 -3.45 -21.19 4.46
C TRP A 163 -2.49 -20.97 5.62
N ASP A 164 -1.22 -20.77 5.32
CA ASP A 164 -0.18 -20.35 6.26
C ASP A 164 0.18 -18.90 5.93
N PHE A 165 0.05 -17.99 6.90
CA PHE A 165 0.31 -16.57 6.70
C PHE A 165 1.76 -16.17 6.94
N GLY A 166 2.66 -17.09 7.27
CA GLY A 166 4.08 -16.79 7.44
C GLY A 166 4.42 -16.01 8.72
N ASP A 167 3.42 -15.74 9.56
CA ASP A 167 3.55 -15.06 10.86
C ASP A 167 3.22 -16.00 12.05
N GLY A 168 3.10 -17.30 11.77
CA GLY A 168 2.70 -18.33 12.73
C GLY A 168 1.19 -18.53 12.86
N HIS A 169 0.36 -17.75 12.13
CA HIS A 169 -1.08 -17.97 12.03
C HIS A 169 -1.45 -18.75 10.76
N THR A 170 -2.53 -19.53 10.87
CA THR A 170 -3.08 -20.31 9.76
C THR A 170 -4.61 -20.16 9.70
N ALA A 171 -5.19 -20.32 8.52
CA ALA A 171 -6.64 -20.41 8.34
C ALA A 171 -7.05 -21.62 7.49
N THR A 172 -8.30 -22.05 7.61
CA THR A 172 -8.87 -23.11 6.77
C THR A 172 -10.07 -22.61 5.98
N GLY A 173 -10.19 -23.03 4.73
CA GLY A 173 -11.37 -22.79 3.89
C GLY A 173 -11.10 -21.85 2.71
N SER A 174 -12.20 -21.45 2.08
CA SER A 174 -12.18 -20.57 0.92
C SER A 174 -12.09 -19.11 1.32
N ASN A 175 -11.24 -18.36 0.61
CA ASN A 175 -11.07 -16.92 0.73
C ASN A 175 -10.86 -16.38 2.16
N PRO A 176 -9.87 -16.89 2.93
CA PRO A 176 -9.61 -16.36 4.26
C PRO A 176 -9.08 -14.92 4.19
N TYR A 177 -9.16 -14.22 5.32
CA TYR A 177 -8.52 -12.92 5.50
C TYR A 177 -7.56 -12.98 6.69
N HIS A 178 -6.53 -12.13 6.65
CA HIS A 178 -5.54 -12.02 7.71
C HIS A 178 -4.98 -10.59 7.81
N PRO A 179 -4.90 -9.99 9.02
CA PRO A 179 -4.17 -8.75 9.26
C PRO A 179 -2.67 -9.00 9.46
N PHE A 180 -1.82 -8.22 8.79
CA PHE A 180 -0.37 -8.29 8.90
C PHE A 180 0.18 -7.05 9.62
N ASP A 181 1.00 -7.25 10.65
CA ASP A 181 1.79 -6.19 11.29
C ASP A 181 2.99 -5.79 10.40
N LEU A 182 3.76 -4.77 10.79
CA LEU A 182 4.93 -4.32 10.01
C LEU A 182 5.91 -5.48 9.73
N GLY A 183 6.12 -5.84 8.46
CA GLY A 183 7.02 -6.92 8.05
C GLY A 183 6.77 -7.47 6.65
N LEU A 184 7.63 -8.40 6.24
CA LEU A 184 7.46 -9.25 5.05
C LEU A 184 6.97 -10.63 5.51
N TYR A 185 6.03 -11.21 4.76
CA TYR A 185 5.40 -12.48 5.08
C TYR A 185 5.28 -13.37 3.85
N ASP A 186 5.78 -14.60 3.95
CA ASP A 186 5.55 -15.64 2.95
C ASP A 186 4.25 -16.35 3.26
N VAL A 187 3.21 -16.02 2.49
CA VAL A 187 1.90 -16.63 2.65
C VAL A 187 1.77 -17.76 1.63
N SER A 188 1.25 -18.91 2.05
CA SER A 188 1.08 -20.07 1.19
C SER A 188 -0.29 -20.71 1.35
N ASN A 189 -0.72 -21.50 0.36
CA ASN A 189 -1.84 -22.41 0.53
C ASN A 189 -1.48 -23.83 0.06
N ASP A 190 -1.95 -24.83 0.80
CA ASP A 190 -1.63 -26.24 0.58
C ASP A 190 -2.26 -26.85 -0.68
N SER A 191 -3.31 -26.24 -1.21
CA SER A 191 -4.04 -26.72 -2.39
C SER A 191 -3.38 -26.35 -3.71
N THR A 192 -2.62 -25.25 -3.78
CA THR A 192 -1.84 -24.88 -4.97
C THR A 192 -0.33 -25.06 -4.78
N GLY A 193 0.17 -24.98 -3.54
CA GLY A 193 1.59 -25.01 -3.24
C GLY A 193 2.33 -23.71 -3.61
N ASP A 194 1.59 -22.67 -4.03
CA ASP A 194 2.15 -21.37 -4.33
C ASP A 194 2.47 -20.63 -3.02
N VAL A 195 3.58 -19.88 -3.05
CA VAL A 195 3.96 -18.91 -2.02
C VAL A 195 3.87 -17.52 -2.63
N PHE A 196 3.28 -16.58 -1.90
CA PHE A 196 3.14 -15.20 -2.29
C PHE A 196 3.57 -14.30 -1.14
N GLU A 197 4.36 -13.28 -1.49
CA GLU A 197 4.92 -12.34 -0.51
C GLU A 197 3.90 -11.23 -0.21
N VAL A 198 3.65 -11.00 1.09
CA VAL A 198 2.88 -9.87 1.60
C VAL A 198 3.81 -8.92 2.33
N ALA A 199 3.82 -7.66 1.91
CA ALA A 199 4.62 -6.60 2.51
C ALA A 199 3.72 -5.59 3.23
N ALA A 200 3.75 -5.62 4.56
CA ALA A 200 3.08 -4.65 5.40
C ALA A 200 4.10 -3.59 5.87
N GLY A 201 4.05 -2.40 5.27
CA GLY A 201 5.06 -1.35 5.45
C GLY A 201 4.61 -0.18 6.34
N ILE A 202 5.54 0.73 6.62
CA ILE A 202 5.22 2.03 7.23
C ILE A 202 4.41 2.89 6.25
N SER A 203 3.35 3.54 6.74
CA SER A 203 2.59 4.54 5.97
C SER A 203 3.39 5.82 5.79
N PHE A 204 3.63 6.21 4.54
CA PHE A 204 4.16 7.52 4.18
C PHE A 204 3.06 8.38 3.54
N THR A 205 2.95 9.63 3.95
CA THR A 205 1.88 10.53 3.48
C THR A 205 2.16 11.13 2.10
N ASP A 206 3.39 11.04 1.62
CA ASP A 206 3.88 11.73 0.42
C ASP A 206 4.14 10.81 -0.78
N ILE A 207 3.78 9.53 -0.70
CA ILE A 207 4.02 8.54 -1.78
C ILE A 207 2.81 8.30 -2.69
N CYS A 208 1.65 8.89 -2.39
CA CYS A 208 0.39 8.63 -3.08
C CYS A 208 0.35 9.06 -4.55
N THR A 209 1.30 9.89 -4.98
CA THR A 209 1.46 10.31 -6.38
C THR A 209 2.67 9.65 -7.04
N SER A 210 3.43 8.84 -6.30
CA SER A 210 4.56 8.12 -6.86
C SER A 210 4.05 6.91 -7.64
N ALA A 211 4.62 6.71 -8.84
CA ALA A 211 4.41 5.48 -9.60
C ALA A 211 5.03 4.25 -8.90
N PHE A 212 5.85 4.46 -7.87
CA PHE A 212 6.58 3.41 -7.14
C PHE A 212 6.08 3.25 -5.70
N GLN A 213 4.80 3.55 -5.45
CA GLN A 213 4.20 3.47 -4.11
C GLN A 213 4.41 2.09 -3.47
N ASN A 214 4.11 1.01 -4.21
CA ASN A 214 4.21 -0.36 -3.71
C ASN A 214 5.66 -0.73 -3.38
N GLU A 215 6.61 -0.33 -4.22
CA GLU A 215 8.04 -0.59 -4.01
C GLU A 215 8.59 0.17 -2.80
N VAL A 216 8.09 1.38 -2.54
CA VAL A 216 8.42 2.13 -1.33
C VAL A 216 7.84 1.48 -0.08
N THR A 217 6.59 1.00 -0.14
CA THR A 217 5.97 0.26 0.96
C THR A 217 6.71 -1.06 1.23
N TRP A 218 7.13 -1.76 0.19
CA TRP A 218 7.95 -2.96 0.34
C TRP A 218 9.30 -2.67 1.01
N LEU A 219 9.99 -1.60 0.61
CA LEU A 219 11.25 -1.20 1.25
C LEU A 219 11.09 -0.96 2.76
N SER A 220 9.98 -0.36 3.19
CA SER A 220 9.75 -0.12 4.62
C SER A 220 9.35 -1.39 5.37
N ALA A 221 8.56 -2.27 4.74
CA ALA A 221 8.22 -3.59 5.27
C ALA A 221 9.48 -4.46 5.47
N ALA A 222 10.43 -4.40 4.53
CA ALA A 222 11.72 -5.07 4.59
C ALA A 222 12.70 -4.47 5.63
N GLY A 223 12.30 -3.40 6.33
CA GLY A 223 13.16 -2.72 7.31
C GLY A 223 14.33 -1.94 6.69
N ILE A 224 14.33 -1.73 5.36
CA ILE A 224 15.43 -1.07 4.65
C ILE A 224 15.41 0.45 4.91
N THR A 225 14.22 1.03 5.08
CA THR A 225 14.02 2.47 5.28
C THR A 225 12.92 2.78 6.27
N SER A 226 13.10 3.86 7.02
CA SER A 226 12.07 4.49 7.86
C SER A 226 11.60 5.84 7.32
N GLY A 227 12.00 6.18 6.09
CA GLY A 227 11.69 7.47 5.45
C GLY A 227 12.84 8.48 5.48
N CYS A 228 12.57 9.69 5.01
CA CYS A 228 13.49 10.84 5.08
C CYS A 228 13.25 11.68 6.35
N ARG A 229 12.01 11.71 6.83
CA ARG A 229 11.56 12.37 8.06
C ARG A 229 10.30 11.69 8.58
N ALA A 230 9.83 12.10 9.76
CA ALA A 230 8.66 11.48 10.38
C ALA A 230 7.44 11.50 9.44
N GLY A 231 6.98 10.30 9.04
CA GLY A 231 5.81 10.11 8.18
C GLY A 231 6.02 10.37 6.69
N GLU A 232 7.25 10.62 6.21
CA GLU A 232 7.52 10.96 4.81
C GLU A 232 8.70 10.18 4.22
N PHE A 233 8.58 9.80 2.95
CA PHE A 233 9.61 9.10 2.21
C PHE A 233 10.48 10.03 1.33
N CYS A 234 9.97 11.19 0.94
CA CYS A 234 10.56 12.14 0.00
C CYS A 234 10.84 11.53 -1.38
N PRO A 235 9.83 11.02 -2.11
CA PRO A 235 10.03 10.17 -3.29
C PRO A 235 10.82 10.83 -4.42
N LYS A 236 10.66 12.15 -4.62
CA LYS A 236 11.26 12.90 -5.73
C LYS A 236 12.59 13.57 -5.39
N GLU A 237 13.07 13.46 -4.15
CA GLU A 237 14.40 13.97 -3.80
C GLU A 237 15.49 13.09 -4.43
N ASN A 238 16.57 13.73 -4.88
CA ASN A 238 17.75 13.02 -5.38
C ASN A 238 18.45 12.30 -4.23
N LEU A 239 18.87 11.07 -4.49
CA LEU A 239 19.53 10.23 -3.50
C LEU A 239 21.03 10.56 -3.39
N THR A 240 21.52 10.77 -2.18
CA THR A 240 22.96 10.97 -1.94
C THR A 240 23.71 9.65 -1.83
N ARG A 241 25.03 9.67 -2.02
CA ARG A 241 25.90 8.50 -1.91
C ARG A 241 25.85 7.88 -0.52
N GLY A 242 25.81 8.69 0.54
CA GLY A 242 25.68 8.22 1.92
C GLY A 242 24.32 7.56 2.18
N GLN A 243 23.24 8.12 1.63
CA GLN A 243 21.93 7.49 1.71
C GLN A 243 21.92 6.15 0.98
N MET A 244 22.42 6.07 -0.27
CA MET A 244 22.54 4.82 -1.02
C MET A 244 23.29 3.74 -0.22
N ALA A 245 24.39 4.11 0.46
CA ALA A 245 25.13 3.20 1.31
C ALA A 245 24.27 2.65 2.46
N THR A 246 23.43 3.48 3.08
CA THR A 246 22.52 3.03 4.15
C THR A 246 21.46 2.07 3.62
N PHE A 247 20.82 2.38 2.48
CA PHE A 247 19.83 1.48 1.86
C PHE A 247 20.45 0.10 1.57
N LEU A 248 21.61 0.05 0.91
CA LEU A 248 22.26 -1.22 0.56
C LEU A 248 22.78 -1.97 1.78
N ALA A 249 23.34 -1.29 2.77
CA ALA A 249 23.85 -1.95 3.97
C ALA A 249 22.73 -2.60 4.77
N ASN A 250 21.57 -1.96 4.84
CA ASN A 250 20.37 -2.53 5.47
C ASN A 250 19.82 -3.70 4.66
N ALA A 251 19.60 -3.50 3.35
CA ALA A 251 19.03 -4.51 2.47
C ALA A 251 19.89 -5.79 2.41
N LEU A 252 21.21 -5.65 2.32
CA LEU A 252 22.15 -6.78 2.24
C LEU A 252 22.56 -7.31 3.63
N GLN A 253 22.02 -6.74 4.71
CA GLN A 253 22.34 -7.10 6.09
C GLN A 253 23.85 -7.21 6.37
N LEU A 254 24.64 -6.29 5.80
CA LEU A 254 26.11 -6.40 5.80
C LEU A 254 26.69 -6.45 7.24
N PRO A 255 27.72 -7.25 7.53
CA PRO A 255 28.34 -7.25 8.85
C PRO A 255 29.01 -5.91 9.14
N THR A 256 29.20 -5.57 10.42
CA THR A 256 29.94 -4.37 10.85
C THR A 256 31.34 -4.34 10.24
N ALA A 257 31.76 -3.15 9.77
CA ALA A 257 33.10 -2.95 9.25
C ALA A 257 34.16 -2.98 10.36
N THR A 258 35.35 -3.44 10.01
CA THR A 258 36.49 -3.63 10.91
C THR A 258 37.46 -2.44 10.91
N GLN A 259 37.32 -1.54 9.94
CA GLN A 259 38.13 -0.35 9.81
C GLN A 259 37.34 0.78 9.16
N ASP A 260 37.88 1.99 9.29
CA ASP A 260 37.45 3.17 8.58
C ASP A 260 38.18 3.29 7.24
N TYR A 261 37.44 3.45 6.15
CA TYR A 261 37.97 3.46 4.79
C TYR A 261 38.09 4.87 4.21
N PHE A 262 37.37 5.85 4.75
CA PHE A 262 37.30 7.19 4.17
C PHE A 262 37.44 8.26 5.26
N VAL A 263 38.00 9.42 4.89
CA VAL A 263 38.24 10.49 5.88
C VAL A 263 37.09 11.50 5.95
N ASP A 264 36.30 11.63 4.88
CA ASP A 264 35.27 12.66 4.69
C ASP A 264 33.85 12.22 5.08
N ASP A 265 33.66 10.97 5.50
CA ASP A 265 32.40 10.46 6.05
C ASP A 265 32.33 10.56 7.58
N ASN A 266 33.45 10.85 8.25
CA ASN A 266 33.52 11.10 9.70
C ASN A 266 32.44 12.09 10.18
N GLY A 267 31.59 11.63 11.11
CA GLY A 267 30.50 12.43 11.68
C GLY A 267 29.22 12.46 10.84
N SER A 268 29.21 11.79 9.68
CA SER A 268 27.99 11.49 8.93
C SER A 268 27.16 10.42 9.63
N VAL A 269 25.84 10.57 9.63
CA VAL A 269 24.93 9.49 10.10
C VAL A 269 25.03 8.21 9.25
N HIS A 270 25.70 8.29 8.09
CA HIS A 270 25.86 7.17 7.16
C HIS A 270 27.25 6.49 7.25
N GLU A 271 28.18 7.01 8.06
CA GLU A 271 29.58 6.55 8.15
C GLU A 271 29.70 5.03 8.33
N ALA A 272 29.00 4.47 9.33
CA ALA A 272 29.05 3.03 9.58
C ALA A 272 28.62 2.20 8.36
N ASN A 273 27.60 2.65 7.61
CA ASN A 273 27.10 1.95 6.43
C ASN A 273 28.02 2.11 5.22
N ILE A 274 28.66 3.27 5.07
CA ILE A 274 29.68 3.50 4.05
C ILE A 274 30.84 2.51 4.22
N ASN A 275 31.34 2.38 5.45
CA ASN A 275 32.41 1.46 5.78
C ASN A 275 32.01 -0.02 5.58
N ARG A 276 30.74 -0.39 5.87
CA ARG A 276 30.20 -1.74 5.57
C ARG A 276 30.26 -2.06 4.08
N LEU A 277 29.85 -1.12 3.22
CA LEU A 277 29.90 -1.31 1.76
C LEU A 277 31.33 -1.37 1.22
N ALA A 278 32.24 -0.56 1.78
CA ALA A 278 33.65 -0.55 1.38
C ALA A 278 34.30 -1.91 1.70
N GLN A 279 34.09 -2.43 2.91
CA GLN A 279 34.59 -3.76 3.31
C GLN A 279 34.02 -4.88 2.43
N ALA A 280 32.78 -4.76 1.99
CA ALA A 280 32.14 -5.71 1.07
C ALA A 280 32.55 -5.53 -0.40
N ASN A 281 33.43 -4.56 -0.73
CA ASN A 281 33.81 -4.18 -2.09
C ASN A 281 32.65 -3.75 -3.00
N ILE A 282 31.56 -3.26 -2.40
CA ILE A 282 30.38 -2.75 -3.12
C ILE A 282 30.62 -1.29 -3.51
N ALA A 283 31.13 -0.50 -2.56
CA ALA A 283 31.42 0.92 -2.75
C ALA A 283 32.90 1.17 -3.07
N ALA A 284 33.15 2.14 -3.94
CA ALA A 284 34.45 2.80 -4.07
C ALA A 284 34.28 4.30 -3.78
N GLY A 285 35.35 4.93 -3.29
CA GLY A 285 35.41 6.36 -3.03
C GLY A 285 35.34 7.20 -4.30
N CYS A 286 35.02 8.49 -4.16
CA CYS A 286 35.22 9.48 -5.22
C CYS A 286 36.71 9.80 -5.42
N THR A 287 37.52 9.60 -4.38
CA THR A 287 38.99 9.55 -4.43
C THR A 287 39.49 8.31 -3.69
N ALA A 288 40.81 8.16 -3.55
CA ALA A 288 41.39 7.06 -2.80
C ALA A 288 41.06 7.10 -1.29
N THR A 289 40.74 8.28 -0.75
CA THR A 289 40.51 8.49 0.68
C THR A 289 39.16 9.16 0.99
N GLU A 290 38.41 9.59 -0.03
CA GLU A 290 37.12 10.28 0.16
C GLU A 290 35.98 9.50 -0.50
N PHE A 291 34.84 9.43 0.18
CA PHE A 291 33.61 8.81 -0.29
C PHE A 291 32.65 9.79 -0.96
N CYS A 292 32.68 11.07 -0.61
CA CYS A 292 31.75 12.12 -1.01
C CYS A 292 30.29 11.81 -0.62
N PRO A 293 29.95 11.61 0.67
CA PRO A 293 28.64 11.12 1.11
C PRO A 293 27.46 12.05 0.77
N GLY A 294 27.70 13.35 0.68
CA GLY A 294 26.67 14.35 0.34
C GLY A 294 26.41 14.52 -1.16
N ALA A 295 27.23 13.92 -2.03
CA ALA A 295 27.04 14.03 -3.47
C ALA A 295 25.89 13.14 -3.95
N ASN A 296 25.12 13.63 -4.93
CA ASN A 296 24.05 12.85 -5.56
C ASN A 296 24.64 11.65 -6.33
N VAL A 297 23.95 10.52 -6.27
CA VAL A 297 24.30 9.31 -7.01
C VAL A 297 23.68 9.38 -8.41
N SER A 298 24.49 9.16 -9.44
CA SER A 298 23.97 9.01 -10.80
C SER A 298 23.33 7.64 -11.02
N ARG A 299 22.49 7.49 -12.04
CA ARG A 299 21.90 6.19 -12.41
C ARG A 299 22.98 5.16 -12.78
N GLY A 300 24.07 5.55 -13.43
CA GLY A 300 25.20 4.67 -13.74
C GLY A 300 25.94 4.19 -12.50
N GLN A 301 26.17 5.09 -11.54
CA GLN A 301 26.73 4.72 -10.23
C GLN A 301 25.78 3.79 -9.47
N THR A 302 24.48 4.05 -9.51
CA THR A 302 23.45 3.17 -8.94
C THR A 302 23.53 1.77 -9.53
N ALA A 303 23.61 1.63 -10.86
CA ALA A 303 23.78 0.32 -11.49
C ALA A 303 25.02 -0.42 -10.98
N THR A 304 26.14 0.29 -10.78
CA THR A 304 27.35 -0.31 -10.23
C THR A 304 27.21 -0.76 -8.79
N PHE A 305 26.54 0.04 -7.94
CA PHE A 305 26.26 -0.33 -6.57
C PHE A 305 25.41 -1.62 -6.49
N PHE A 306 24.33 -1.67 -7.28
CA PHE A 306 23.41 -2.82 -7.31
C PHE A 306 24.06 -4.06 -7.91
N ALA A 307 24.77 -3.93 -9.04
CA ALA A 307 25.46 -5.07 -9.66
C ALA A 307 26.49 -5.69 -8.70
N ARG A 308 27.27 -4.87 -8.00
CA ARG A 308 28.24 -5.37 -7.01
C ARG A 308 27.56 -5.95 -5.78
N GLY A 309 26.55 -5.26 -5.25
CA GLY A 309 25.80 -5.71 -4.08
C GLY A 309 25.12 -7.05 -4.29
N PHE A 310 24.57 -7.28 -5.48
CA PHE A 310 23.85 -8.51 -5.84
C PHE A 310 24.72 -9.53 -6.59
N GLY A 311 26.02 -9.25 -6.80
CA GLY A 311 26.93 -10.16 -7.51
C GLY A 311 26.59 -10.38 -8.99
N LEU A 312 25.97 -9.41 -9.64
CA LEU A 312 25.52 -9.50 -11.03
C LEU A 312 26.67 -9.28 -12.01
N SER A 313 26.64 -9.99 -13.12
CA SER A 313 27.58 -9.81 -14.23
C SER A 313 26.95 -10.27 -15.55
N GLY A 314 27.56 -9.87 -16.67
CA GLY A 314 27.11 -10.23 -18.01
C GLY A 314 26.10 -9.24 -18.60
N GLY A 315 25.32 -9.71 -19.56
CA GLY A 315 24.43 -8.90 -20.38
C GLY A 315 25.04 -8.52 -21.74
N THR A 316 24.16 -8.24 -22.70
CA THR A 316 24.52 -7.63 -23.98
C THR A 316 24.23 -6.14 -23.92
N ASN A 317 24.82 -5.36 -24.83
CA ASN A 317 24.54 -3.94 -24.91
C ASN A 317 23.02 -3.67 -25.07
N ALA A 318 22.42 -3.10 -24.04
CA ALA A 318 20.98 -2.87 -23.92
C ALA A 318 20.59 -1.41 -24.20
N PHE A 319 21.50 -0.46 -24.05
CA PHE A 319 21.24 0.96 -24.17
C PHE A 319 22.33 1.64 -25.01
N THR A 320 21.97 2.71 -25.71
CA THR A 320 22.92 3.35 -26.65
C THR A 320 23.68 4.53 -26.04
N ASP A 321 23.22 5.04 -24.90
CA ASP A 321 23.76 6.25 -24.26
C ASP A 321 24.70 5.95 -23.09
N ASP A 322 24.97 4.69 -22.79
CA ASP A 322 25.98 4.25 -21.82
C ASP A 322 27.25 3.67 -22.48
N ASP A 323 27.29 3.54 -23.81
CA ASP A 323 28.47 3.11 -24.58
C ASP A 323 29.73 3.89 -24.16
N GLY A 324 30.75 3.16 -23.69
CA GLY A 324 32.03 3.73 -23.24
C GLY A 324 32.02 4.30 -21.81
N SER A 325 30.90 4.20 -21.10
CA SER A 325 30.82 4.45 -19.66
C SER A 325 31.52 3.34 -18.88
N VAL A 326 32.22 3.70 -17.80
CA VAL A 326 32.78 2.71 -16.86
C VAL A 326 31.70 1.87 -16.16
N HIS A 327 30.44 2.30 -16.24
CA HIS A 327 29.29 1.63 -15.63
C HIS A 327 28.55 0.69 -16.60
N GLU A 328 28.85 0.72 -17.90
CA GLU A 328 28.16 -0.05 -18.95
C GLU A 328 28.04 -1.56 -18.63
N PRO A 329 29.09 -2.27 -18.16
CA PRO A 329 28.95 -3.70 -17.85
C PRO A 329 27.94 -3.97 -16.73
N ASN A 330 27.85 -3.07 -15.75
CA ASN A 330 26.90 -3.21 -14.64
C ASN A 330 25.49 -2.86 -15.09
N ILE A 331 25.33 -1.84 -15.94
CA ILE A 331 24.04 -1.47 -16.53
C ILE A 331 23.46 -2.64 -17.34
N ASN A 332 24.28 -3.28 -18.17
CA ASN A 332 23.88 -4.46 -18.95
C ASN A 332 23.52 -5.67 -18.06
N ALA A 333 24.22 -5.87 -16.94
CA ALA A 333 23.89 -6.91 -15.98
C ALA A 333 22.53 -6.68 -15.30
N LEU A 334 22.22 -5.43 -14.95
CA LEU A 334 20.90 -5.05 -14.42
C LEU A 334 19.79 -5.20 -15.48
N ALA A 335 20.09 -4.91 -16.74
CA ALA A 335 19.12 -5.08 -17.84
C ALA A 335 18.82 -6.56 -18.09
N LEU A 336 19.84 -7.42 -18.10
CA LEU A 336 19.70 -8.87 -18.26
C LEU A 336 18.80 -9.49 -17.18
N THR A 337 18.86 -8.96 -15.96
CA THR A 337 18.11 -9.47 -14.80
C THR A 337 16.74 -8.79 -14.62
N GLY A 338 16.39 -7.82 -15.47
CA GLY A 338 15.10 -7.12 -15.40
C GLY A 338 15.00 -6.07 -14.29
N ILE A 339 16.10 -5.74 -13.60
CA ILE A 339 16.13 -4.70 -12.56
C ILE A 339 15.90 -3.31 -13.18
N THR A 340 16.39 -3.08 -14.39
CA THR A 340 16.21 -1.82 -15.12
C THR A 340 15.65 -2.03 -16.52
N SER A 341 14.74 -1.14 -16.92
CA SER A 341 14.23 -1.00 -18.29
C SER A 341 14.74 0.26 -18.99
N GLY A 342 15.63 1.03 -18.34
CA GLY A 342 16.08 2.34 -18.82
C GLY A 342 15.14 3.50 -18.44
N CYS A 343 15.53 4.71 -18.83
CA CYS A 343 14.74 5.94 -18.66
C CYS A 343 13.78 6.19 -19.85
N ALA A 344 14.12 5.65 -21.02
CA ALA A 344 13.35 5.72 -22.26
C ALA A 344 13.76 4.55 -23.18
N PRO A 345 13.05 4.27 -24.28
CA PRO A 345 13.43 3.20 -25.20
C PRO A 345 14.88 3.36 -25.67
N ALA A 346 15.70 2.32 -25.45
CA ALA A 346 17.14 2.28 -25.74
C ALA A 346 18.03 3.31 -25.01
N LEU A 347 17.50 4.00 -23.99
CA LEU A 347 18.27 4.96 -23.17
C LEU A 347 18.26 4.59 -21.69
N PHE A 348 19.42 4.62 -21.05
CA PHE A 348 19.60 4.40 -19.62
C PHE A 348 19.69 5.70 -18.81
N CYS A 349 20.16 6.79 -19.41
CA CYS A 349 20.46 8.08 -18.78
C CYS A 349 21.50 7.97 -17.64
N PRO A 350 22.72 7.46 -17.88
CA PRO A 350 23.68 7.08 -16.83
C PRO A 350 24.19 8.24 -15.96
N ASN A 351 24.15 9.47 -16.47
CA ASN A 351 24.67 10.65 -15.78
C ASN A 351 23.60 11.37 -14.94
N ASP A 352 22.32 11.06 -15.16
CA ASP A 352 21.23 11.69 -14.41
C ASP A 352 21.24 11.22 -12.96
N PRO A 353 20.93 12.10 -11.99
CA PRO A 353 20.73 11.68 -10.61
C PRO A 353 19.51 10.73 -10.51
N ILE A 354 19.56 9.79 -9.58
CA ILE A 354 18.41 8.94 -9.27
C ILE A 354 17.58 9.53 -8.14
N THR A 355 16.26 9.50 -8.27
CA THR A 355 15.34 9.85 -7.17
C THR A 355 15.16 8.68 -6.21
N ARG A 356 14.74 8.98 -4.98
CA ARG A 356 14.51 7.96 -3.94
C ARG A 356 13.47 6.92 -4.35
N ASP A 357 12.40 7.31 -5.01
CA ASP A 357 11.36 6.38 -5.47
C ASP A 357 11.80 5.50 -6.65
N GLN A 358 12.61 6.04 -7.57
CA GLN A 358 13.24 5.25 -8.63
C GLN A 358 14.19 4.20 -8.07
N MET A 359 14.95 4.52 -7.02
CA MET A 359 15.80 3.55 -6.33
C MET A 359 14.97 2.45 -5.65
N ALA A 360 13.78 2.75 -5.14
CA ALA A 360 12.88 1.72 -4.57
C ALA A 360 12.54 0.63 -5.59
N ALA A 361 12.29 1.02 -6.85
CA ALA A 361 12.06 0.06 -7.92
C ALA A 361 13.26 -0.87 -8.18
N PHE A 362 14.50 -0.39 -8.03
CA PHE A 362 15.69 -1.23 -8.20
C PHE A 362 15.79 -2.30 -7.10
N PHE A 363 15.52 -1.93 -5.84
CA PHE A 363 15.49 -2.91 -4.75
C PHE A 363 14.36 -3.91 -4.92
N PHE A 364 13.15 -3.45 -5.19
CA PHE A 364 12.00 -4.33 -5.33
C PHE A 364 12.19 -5.34 -6.47
N ARG A 365 12.71 -4.91 -7.61
CA ARG A 365 12.98 -5.82 -8.75
C ARG A 365 14.18 -6.73 -8.53
N GLY A 366 15.11 -6.34 -7.66
CA GLY A 366 16.27 -7.14 -7.30
C GLY A 366 16.11 -7.93 -6.00
N ARG A 367 14.91 -7.99 -5.42
CA ARG A 367 14.69 -8.55 -4.08
C ARG A 367 15.09 -10.01 -3.95
N ASP A 368 14.99 -10.79 -5.03
CA ASP A 368 15.40 -12.20 -5.05
C ASP A 368 16.91 -12.41 -4.90
N PHE A 369 17.71 -11.35 -4.99
CA PHE A 369 19.16 -11.37 -4.74
C PHE A 369 19.53 -10.98 -3.30
N LEU A 370 18.56 -10.59 -2.47
CA LEU A 370 18.79 -10.25 -1.08
C LEU A 370 18.87 -11.51 -0.21
N PRO A 371 19.58 -11.45 0.93
CA PRO A 371 19.54 -12.55 1.90
C PRO A 371 18.12 -12.73 2.45
N GLY A 372 17.66 -13.98 2.49
CA GLY A 372 16.37 -14.39 3.06
C GLY A 372 16.39 -14.61 4.57
#